data_AF-A0A932X305-F1
#
_entry.id   AF-A0A932X305-F1
#
_cell.length_a   1.000
_cell.length_b   1.000
_cell.length_c   1.000
_cell.angle_alpha   90.00
_cell.angle_beta   90.00
_cell.angle_gamma   90.00
#
_symmetry.space_group_name_H-M   'P 1'
#
loop_
_entity.id
_entity.type
_entity.pdbx_description
1 polymer ?
#
loop_
_entity_poly.entity_id
_entity_poly.type
_entity_poly.pdbx_seq_one_letter_code
_entity_poly.pdbx_strand_id
1 'polypeptide(L)'
;MADVRTTGTGLLTREYRLLRERARSGWSWIHQIYQEFQNEHASITAAAIALFGLLSLFPLVLLAIAGASYALGSAEEAIRQIEMVMGRVLVADAARAFTSIIEGVLDTRGAAGIIGLLGFLWAASRVFNIMIETFNMAWDADESRGFIKRNLLAIGLVLLVFVFGIISFLTPLAAGLLARYSDRVTRWLGVPINVSGTWPILVDIGAYAATLAMFFILYKVVPSRRVHWHSALAGAVVAAVLWELAKYLFRLYVVNFASYNEVYGALAGVIVLILWLYYSAVILMLGAITSSVHSARVFGDRPDHPRRRGYDERGEQEA
;
A
#
# COMPACT_ATOMS: atom_id res chain seq x y z
N MET A 1 30.93 34.84 51.83
CA MET A 1 30.88 35.02 50.36
C MET A 1 30.42 33.71 49.77
N ALA A 2 29.21 33.70 49.19
CA ALA A 2 28.49 32.49 48.80
C ALA A 2 28.95 31.96 47.44
N ASP A 3 29.05 30.64 47.38
CA ASP A 3 29.45 29.82 46.23
C ASP A 3 28.27 29.69 45.25
N VAL A 4 28.46 30.21 44.04
CA VAL A 4 27.49 30.16 42.93
C VAL A 4 28.26 29.73 41.69
N ARG A 5 28.49 28.42 41.49
CA ARG A 5 29.11 27.92 40.24
C ARG A 5 29.03 26.39 40.01
N THR A 6 27.89 25.71 40.18
CA THR A 6 27.80 24.28 39.80
C THR A 6 26.51 23.79 39.14
N THR A 7 25.54 24.66 38.82
CA THR A 7 24.23 24.19 38.29
C THR A 7 24.17 23.95 36.77
N GLY A 8 25.17 24.39 36.01
CA GLY A 8 25.12 24.38 34.53
C GLY A 8 25.57 23.07 33.83
N THR A 9 26.45 22.28 34.44
CA THR A 9 27.09 21.10 33.80
C THR A 9 26.30 19.80 33.91
N GLY A 10 25.36 19.71 34.87
CA GLY A 10 24.51 18.53 35.08
C GLY A 10 23.33 18.39 34.10
N LEU A 11 22.87 19.51 33.53
CA LEU A 11 21.74 19.51 32.58
C LEU A 11 22.17 18.99 31.19
N LEU A 12 23.33 19.42 30.69
CA LEU A 12 23.86 18.99 29.39
C LEU A 12 24.21 17.49 29.36
N THR A 13 24.67 16.92 30.47
CA THR A 13 24.97 15.49 30.59
C THR A 13 23.71 14.62 30.67
N ARG A 14 22.59 15.15 31.16
CA ARG A 14 21.30 14.44 31.21
C ARG A 14 20.63 14.43 29.83
N GLU A 15 20.59 15.57 29.14
CA GLU A 15 20.04 15.67 27.79
C GLU A 15 20.82 14.81 26.79
N TYR A 16 22.16 14.86 26.85
CA TYR A 16 23.01 14.02 26.00
C TYR A 16 22.79 12.52 26.23
N ARG A 17 22.59 12.10 27.49
CA ARG A 17 22.34 10.69 27.86
C ARG A 17 20.98 10.22 27.35
N LEU A 18 19.94 11.04 27.51
CA LEU A 18 18.59 10.75 27.01
C LEU A 18 18.54 10.70 25.47
N LEU A 19 19.25 11.59 24.78
CA LEU A 19 19.38 11.56 23.32
C LEU A 19 20.13 10.31 22.85
N ARG A 20 21.22 9.93 23.52
CA ARG A 20 21.99 8.70 23.21
C ARG A 20 21.18 7.43 23.47
N GLU A 21 20.40 7.38 24.54
CA GLU A 21 19.52 6.25 24.86
C GLU A 21 18.35 6.14 23.87
N ARG A 22 17.71 7.26 23.51
CA ARG A 22 16.69 7.30 22.45
C ARG A 22 17.25 6.92 21.09
N ALA A 23 18.45 7.40 20.73
CA ALA A 23 19.11 7.04 19.47
C ALA A 23 19.48 5.55 19.42
N ARG A 24 19.98 4.97 20.52
CA ARG A 24 20.25 3.52 20.62
C ARG A 24 18.97 2.68 20.55
N SER A 25 17.89 3.14 21.18
CA SER A 25 16.58 2.49 21.14
C SER A 25 15.94 2.55 19.74
N GLY A 26 16.05 3.70 19.05
CA GLY A 26 15.60 3.86 17.67
C GLY A 26 16.40 3.03 16.69
N TRP A 27 17.73 3.01 16.83
CA TRP A 27 18.61 2.16 16.01
C TRP A 27 18.31 0.68 16.20
N SER A 28 18.16 0.22 17.44
CA SER A 28 17.79 -1.17 17.70
C SER A 28 16.42 -1.51 17.10
N TRP A 29 15.49 -0.55 17.03
CA TRP A 29 14.17 -0.75 16.42
C TRP A 29 14.25 -0.94 14.92
N ILE A 30 14.95 -0.05 14.23
CA ILE A 30 15.16 -0.14 12.78
C ILE A 30 15.92 -1.42 12.43
N HIS A 31 16.95 -1.74 13.20
CA HIS A 31 17.72 -2.98 13.01
C HIS A 31 16.85 -4.23 13.16
N GLN A 32 15.96 -4.26 14.17
CA GLN A 32 15.05 -5.38 14.36
C GLN A 32 14.02 -5.49 13.22
N ILE A 33 13.47 -4.38 12.74
CA ILE A 33 12.57 -4.36 11.57
C ILE A 33 13.30 -4.90 10.34
N TYR A 34 14.55 -4.48 10.12
CA TYR A 34 15.36 -4.96 9.00
C TYR A 34 15.65 -6.46 9.10
N GLN A 35 16.05 -6.95 10.27
CA GLN A 35 16.26 -8.39 10.50
C GLN A 35 14.98 -9.18 10.23
N GLU A 36 13.84 -8.72 10.73
CA GLU A 36 12.57 -9.40 10.51
C GLU A 36 12.15 -9.39 9.04
N PHE A 37 12.39 -8.27 8.33
CA PHE A 37 12.13 -8.17 6.90
C PHE A 37 12.97 -9.17 6.08
N GLN A 38 14.21 -9.44 6.49
CA GLN A 38 15.05 -10.46 5.86
C GLN A 38 14.61 -11.88 6.23
N ASN A 39 14.37 -12.13 7.52
CA ASN A 39 13.97 -13.44 8.05
C ASN A 39 12.65 -13.92 7.45
N GLU A 40 11.71 -13.01 7.24
CA GLU A 40 10.40 -13.29 6.62
C GLU A 40 10.46 -13.28 5.08
N HIS A 41 11.64 -13.26 4.46
CA HIS A 41 11.82 -13.19 3.00
C HIS A 41 10.91 -12.12 2.35
N ALA A 42 10.70 -11.00 3.04
CA ALA A 42 9.62 -10.08 2.74
C ALA A 42 9.72 -9.47 1.34
N SER A 43 10.93 -9.38 0.79
CA SER A 43 11.18 -8.94 -0.59
C SER A 43 10.63 -9.93 -1.63
N ILE A 44 10.78 -11.24 -1.39
CA ILE A 44 10.26 -12.29 -2.29
C ILE A 44 8.74 -12.32 -2.18
N THR A 45 8.20 -12.23 -0.96
CA THR A 45 6.76 -12.14 -0.71
C THR A 45 6.16 -10.91 -1.39
N ALA A 46 6.83 -9.75 -1.32
CA ALA A 46 6.41 -8.54 -2.02
C ALA A 46 6.41 -8.71 -3.55
N ALA A 47 7.41 -9.41 -4.11
CA ALA A 47 7.43 -9.74 -5.53
C ALA A 47 6.26 -10.66 -5.93
N ALA A 48 5.93 -11.64 -5.10
CA ALA A 48 4.76 -12.49 -5.32
C ALA A 48 3.47 -11.66 -5.31
N ILE A 49 3.27 -10.79 -4.30
CA ILE A 49 2.10 -9.89 -4.23
C ILE A 49 2.01 -9.00 -5.46
N ALA A 50 3.13 -8.46 -5.95
CA ALA A 50 3.14 -7.63 -7.13
C ALA A 50 2.74 -8.41 -8.41
N LEU A 51 3.30 -9.60 -8.60
CA LEU A 51 2.98 -10.47 -9.73
C LEU A 51 1.51 -10.88 -9.71
N PHE A 52 1.04 -11.39 -8.58
CA PHE A 52 -0.35 -11.80 -8.43
C PHE A 52 -1.29 -10.60 -8.52
N GLY A 53 -0.93 -9.46 -7.91
CA GLY A 53 -1.64 -8.20 -8.03
C GLY A 53 -1.81 -7.76 -9.49
N LEU A 54 -0.75 -7.84 -10.30
CA LEU A 54 -0.81 -7.57 -11.74
C LEU A 54 -1.82 -8.50 -12.44
N LEU A 55 -1.75 -9.80 -12.16
CA LEU A 55 -2.70 -10.78 -12.71
C LEU A 55 -4.15 -10.54 -12.26
N SER A 56 -4.36 -9.94 -11.09
CA SER A 56 -5.70 -9.59 -10.57
C SER A 56 -6.33 -8.34 -11.17
N LEU A 57 -5.55 -7.49 -11.84
CA LEU A 57 -6.10 -6.31 -12.52
C LEU A 57 -7.04 -6.71 -13.65
N PHE A 58 -6.72 -7.79 -14.36
CA PHE A 58 -7.54 -8.26 -15.44
C PHE A 58 -8.98 -8.64 -14.98
N PRO A 59 -9.20 -9.45 -13.90
CA PRO A 59 -10.54 -9.72 -13.40
C PRO A 59 -11.25 -8.53 -12.84
N LEU A 60 -10.51 -7.62 -12.23
CA LEU A 60 -11.08 -6.37 -11.76
C LEU A 60 -11.63 -5.54 -12.94
N VAL A 61 -10.89 -5.47 -14.05
CA VAL A 61 -11.30 -4.75 -15.26
C VAL A 61 -12.52 -5.40 -15.90
N LEU A 62 -12.55 -6.74 -16.05
CA LEU A 62 -13.73 -7.43 -16.59
C LEU A 62 -14.97 -7.23 -15.73
N LEU A 63 -14.81 -7.27 -14.40
CA LEU A 63 -15.90 -7.00 -13.48
C LEU A 63 -16.37 -5.54 -13.59
N ALA A 64 -15.44 -4.59 -13.71
CA ALA A 64 -15.75 -3.18 -13.90
C ALA A 64 -16.53 -2.95 -15.21
N ILE A 65 -16.11 -3.58 -16.31
CA ILE A 65 -16.82 -3.50 -17.60
C ILE A 65 -18.20 -4.15 -17.48
N ALA A 66 -18.30 -5.35 -16.93
CA ALA A 66 -19.59 -6.04 -16.78
C ALA A 66 -20.57 -5.22 -15.92
N GLY A 67 -20.10 -4.68 -14.79
CA GLY A 67 -20.88 -3.81 -13.91
C GLY A 67 -21.30 -2.50 -14.57
N ALA A 68 -20.37 -1.82 -15.26
CA ALA A 68 -20.67 -0.60 -15.99
C ALA A 68 -21.60 -0.86 -17.20
N SER A 69 -21.44 -2.00 -17.89
CA SER A 69 -22.33 -2.41 -18.99
C SER A 69 -23.75 -2.65 -18.49
N TYR A 70 -23.88 -3.27 -17.32
CA TYR A 70 -25.18 -3.48 -16.68
C TYR A 70 -25.82 -2.15 -16.25
N ALA A 71 -25.03 -1.22 -15.68
CA ALA A 71 -25.53 0.07 -15.23
C ALA A 71 -25.88 1.04 -16.38
N LEU A 72 -25.09 1.02 -17.46
CA LEU A 72 -25.21 1.92 -18.61
C LEU A 72 -26.02 1.33 -19.76
N GLY A 73 -26.40 0.05 -19.69
CA GLY A 73 -27.13 -0.66 -20.74
C GLY A 73 -26.33 -0.92 -22.02
N SER A 74 -25.04 -0.53 -22.09
CA SER A 74 -24.17 -0.79 -23.24
C SER A 74 -22.72 -1.00 -22.81
N ALA A 75 -22.11 -2.06 -23.35
CA ALA A 75 -20.71 -2.38 -23.08
C ALA A 75 -19.74 -1.38 -23.73
N GLU A 76 -20.09 -0.87 -24.92
CA GLU A 76 -19.30 0.14 -25.62
C GLU A 76 -19.21 1.46 -24.83
N GLU A 77 -20.30 1.89 -24.19
CA GLU A 77 -20.25 3.08 -23.34
C GLU A 77 -19.46 2.85 -22.05
N ALA A 78 -19.59 1.65 -21.45
CA ALA A 78 -18.78 1.26 -20.31
C ALA A 78 -17.28 1.31 -20.63
N ILE A 79 -16.87 0.77 -21.78
CA ILE A 79 -15.47 0.77 -22.23
C ILE A 79 -15.00 2.21 -22.46
N ARG A 80 -15.76 3.04 -23.19
CA ARG A 80 -15.40 4.45 -23.43
C ARG A 80 -15.21 5.26 -22.14
N GLN A 81 -16.07 5.05 -21.15
CA GLN A 81 -15.95 5.73 -19.85
C GLN A 81 -14.73 5.24 -19.06
N ILE A 82 -14.46 3.93 -19.07
CA ILE A 82 -13.26 3.35 -18.45
C ILE A 82 -12.00 3.89 -19.12
N GLU A 83 -11.95 3.95 -20.46
CA GLU A 83 -10.83 4.51 -21.20
C GLU A 83 -10.63 6.00 -20.91
N MET A 84 -11.70 6.77 -20.77
CA MET A 84 -11.61 8.19 -20.42
C MET A 84 -11.04 8.39 -19.01
N VAL A 85 -11.42 7.54 -18.05
CA VAL A 85 -10.87 7.58 -16.69
C VAL A 85 -9.42 7.08 -16.68
N MET A 86 -9.14 5.97 -17.34
CA MET A 86 -7.81 5.35 -17.41
C MET A 86 -6.81 6.23 -18.16
N GLY A 87 -7.20 6.89 -19.25
CA GLY A 87 -6.35 7.86 -19.96
C GLY A 87 -6.03 9.12 -19.15
N ARG A 88 -6.79 9.39 -18.08
CA ARG A 88 -6.52 10.48 -17.12
C ARG A 88 -5.75 10.05 -15.88
N VAL A 89 -5.83 8.76 -15.51
CA VAL A 89 -5.26 8.22 -14.27
C VAL A 89 -3.99 7.40 -14.52
N LEU A 90 -3.90 6.71 -15.65
CA LEU A 90 -2.75 5.91 -16.06
C LEU A 90 -1.89 6.63 -17.10
N VAL A 91 -0.62 6.22 -17.17
CA VAL A 91 0.27 6.58 -18.27
C VAL A 91 -0.31 6.06 -19.58
N ALA A 92 -0.23 6.84 -20.66
CA ALA A 92 -0.85 6.55 -21.96
C ALA A 92 -0.57 5.12 -22.48
N ASP A 93 0.63 4.59 -22.22
CA ASP A 93 1.04 3.25 -22.63
C ASP A 93 0.39 2.12 -21.82
N ALA A 94 0.20 2.31 -20.51
CA ALA A 94 -0.53 1.38 -19.69
C ALA A 94 -2.00 1.32 -20.14
N ALA A 95 -2.62 2.49 -20.36
CA ALA A 95 -4.00 2.58 -20.84
C ALA A 95 -4.21 1.85 -22.19
N ARG A 96 -3.29 2.01 -23.15
CA ARG A 96 -3.35 1.30 -24.45
C ARG A 96 -3.24 -0.22 -24.32
N ALA A 97 -2.31 -0.70 -23.48
CA ALA A 97 -2.20 -2.13 -23.20
C ALA A 97 -3.52 -2.66 -22.61
N PHE A 98 -4.13 -1.93 -21.67
CA PHE A 98 -5.43 -2.28 -21.09
C PHE A 98 -6.55 -2.36 -22.14
N THR A 99 -6.71 -1.37 -23.02
CA THR A 99 -7.73 -1.38 -24.08
C THR A 99 -7.59 -2.60 -25.00
N SER A 100 -6.37 -2.89 -25.48
CA SER A 100 -6.14 -4.00 -26.43
C SER A 100 -6.50 -5.38 -25.86
N ILE A 101 -6.35 -5.54 -24.53
CA ILE A 101 -6.69 -6.76 -23.81
C ILE A 101 -8.20 -6.88 -23.62
N ILE A 102 -8.89 -5.77 -23.34
CA ILE A 102 -10.35 -5.73 -23.20
C ILE A 102 -11.02 -6.13 -24.52
N GLU A 103 -10.55 -5.58 -25.64
CA GLU A 103 -11.04 -5.92 -26.98
C GLU A 103 -10.85 -7.41 -27.28
N GLY A 104 -9.69 -7.99 -26.96
CA GLY A 104 -9.41 -9.42 -27.17
C GLY A 104 -10.29 -10.36 -26.35
N VAL A 105 -10.70 -9.97 -25.14
CA VAL A 105 -11.62 -10.77 -24.29
C VAL A 105 -13.06 -10.69 -24.78
N LEU A 106 -13.49 -9.53 -25.30
CA LEU A 106 -14.85 -9.36 -25.83
C LEU A 106 -15.06 -10.07 -27.18
N ASP A 107 -13.98 -10.25 -27.95
CA ASP A 107 -14.02 -10.94 -29.23
C ASP A 107 -14.03 -12.48 -29.09
N THR A 108 -13.63 -13.01 -27.93
CA THR A 108 -13.68 -14.46 -27.65
C THR A 108 -15.08 -14.91 -27.23
N ARG A 109 -15.99 -15.04 -28.19
CA ARG A 109 -17.35 -15.58 -27.97
C ARG A 109 -17.33 -17.11 -27.84
N GLY A 110 -17.89 -17.66 -26.76
CA GLY A 110 -18.15 -19.11 -26.58
C GLY A 110 -17.55 -19.75 -25.32
N ALA A 111 -17.45 -21.09 -25.31
CA ALA A 111 -17.01 -21.88 -24.15
C ALA A 111 -15.57 -21.56 -23.67
N ALA A 112 -14.68 -21.18 -24.59
CA ALA A 112 -13.32 -20.77 -24.26
C ALA A 112 -13.25 -19.49 -23.41
N GLY A 113 -14.16 -18.53 -23.66
CA GLY A 113 -14.28 -17.31 -22.86
C GLY A 113 -14.74 -17.59 -21.42
N ILE A 114 -15.68 -18.51 -21.23
CA ILE A 114 -16.18 -18.91 -19.90
C ILE A 114 -15.09 -19.65 -19.10
N ILE A 115 -14.39 -20.60 -19.72
CA ILE A 115 -13.28 -21.33 -19.08
C ILE A 115 -12.14 -20.36 -18.72
N GLY A 116 -11.79 -19.45 -19.63
CA GLY A 116 -10.81 -18.39 -19.38
C GLY A 116 -11.21 -17.52 -18.20
N LEU A 117 -12.46 -17.05 -18.15
CA LEU A 117 -13.01 -16.25 -17.05
C LEU A 117 -12.96 -16.99 -15.71
N LEU A 118 -13.35 -18.27 -15.67
CA LEU A 118 -13.33 -19.07 -14.44
C LEU A 118 -11.92 -19.34 -13.93
N GLY A 119 -11.00 -19.78 -14.80
CA GLY A 119 -9.60 -20.02 -14.44
C GLY A 119 -8.92 -18.75 -13.93
N PHE A 120 -9.35 -17.62 -14.44
CA PHE A 120 -8.87 -16.32 -14.06
C PHE A 120 -9.48 -15.76 -12.77
N LEU A 121 -10.79 -15.91 -12.54
CA LEU A 121 -11.40 -15.60 -11.24
C LEU A 121 -10.77 -16.45 -10.14
N TRP A 122 -10.43 -17.70 -10.46
CA TRP A 122 -9.66 -18.56 -9.57
C TRP A 122 -8.24 -18.01 -9.31
N ALA A 123 -7.51 -17.58 -10.33
CA ALA A 123 -6.20 -16.93 -10.17
C ALA A 123 -6.29 -15.63 -9.34
N ALA A 124 -7.32 -14.80 -9.56
CA ALA A 124 -7.60 -13.59 -8.80
C ALA A 124 -7.83 -13.88 -7.32
N SER A 125 -8.59 -14.94 -7.03
CA SER A 125 -8.89 -15.34 -5.65
C SER A 125 -7.64 -15.75 -4.86
N ARG A 126 -6.59 -16.27 -5.54
CA ARG A 126 -5.32 -16.59 -4.89
C ARG A 126 -4.58 -15.36 -4.38
N VAL A 127 -4.70 -14.22 -5.07
CA VAL A 127 -4.03 -12.97 -4.68
C VAL A 127 -4.44 -12.53 -3.28
N PHE A 128 -5.73 -12.63 -2.97
CA PHE A 128 -6.23 -12.20 -1.67
C PHE A 128 -5.82 -13.14 -0.55
N ASN A 129 -5.72 -14.45 -0.84
CA ASN A 129 -5.18 -15.40 0.12
C ASN A 129 -3.70 -15.10 0.39
N ILE A 130 -2.92 -14.79 -0.63
CA ILE A 130 -1.50 -14.40 -0.47
C ILE A 130 -1.38 -13.12 0.35
N MET A 131 -2.22 -12.11 0.12
CA MET A 131 -2.23 -10.91 0.95
C MET A 131 -2.51 -11.26 2.41
N ILE A 132 -3.57 -12.04 2.69
CA ILE A 132 -3.92 -12.44 4.06
C ILE A 132 -2.78 -13.25 4.71
N GLU A 133 -2.21 -14.21 4.00
CA GLU A 133 -1.05 -15.00 4.42
C GLU A 133 0.16 -14.11 4.72
N THR A 134 0.37 -13.06 3.92
CA THR A 134 1.45 -12.08 4.13
C THR A 134 1.30 -11.32 5.45
N PHE A 135 0.10 -10.82 5.77
CA PHE A 135 -0.15 -10.15 7.05
C PHE A 135 -0.02 -11.11 8.23
N ASN A 136 -0.49 -12.34 8.04
CA ASN A 136 -0.37 -13.42 9.02
C ASN A 136 1.09 -13.82 9.24
N MET A 137 1.93 -13.82 8.20
CA MET A 137 3.37 -14.06 8.28
C MET A 137 4.07 -12.96 9.10
N ALA A 138 3.80 -11.68 8.82
CA ALA A 138 4.37 -10.57 9.59
C ALA A 138 3.97 -10.57 11.08
N TRP A 139 2.80 -11.12 11.40
CA TRP A 139 2.27 -11.27 12.76
C TRP A 139 2.47 -12.66 13.35
N ASP A 140 3.11 -13.55 12.59
CA ASP A 140 3.36 -14.93 12.94
C ASP A 140 2.11 -15.61 13.54
N ALA A 141 1.03 -15.54 12.76
CA ALA A 141 -0.31 -15.98 13.13
C ALA A 141 -0.81 -17.03 12.14
N ASP A 142 -1.26 -18.18 12.65
CA ASP A 142 -1.95 -19.16 11.82
C ASP A 142 -3.33 -18.64 11.40
N GLU A 143 -3.71 -18.95 10.16
CA GLU A 143 -5.03 -18.59 9.65
C GLU A 143 -6.11 -19.48 10.28
N SER A 144 -6.78 -18.94 11.31
CA SER A 144 -7.86 -19.61 12.02
C SER A 144 -9.26 -19.39 11.42
N ARG A 145 -9.39 -18.52 10.41
CA ARG A 145 -10.70 -18.17 9.82
C ARG A 145 -11.12 -19.23 8.79
N GLY A 146 -12.38 -19.68 8.90
CA GLY A 146 -12.99 -20.55 7.90
C GLY A 146 -13.13 -19.89 6.52
N PHE A 147 -13.28 -20.71 5.47
CA PHE A 147 -13.29 -20.32 4.06
C PHE A 147 -14.15 -19.08 3.76
N ILE A 148 -15.40 -19.05 4.26
CA ILE A 148 -16.34 -17.95 4.00
C ILE A 148 -15.85 -16.62 4.60
N LYS A 149 -15.41 -16.62 5.87
CA LYS A 149 -14.92 -15.41 6.55
C LYS A 149 -13.64 -14.88 5.90
N ARG A 150 -12.74 -15.79 5.50
CA ARG A 150 -11.50 -15.44 4.79
C ARG A 150 -11.80 -14.78 3.44
N ASN A 151 -12.73 -15.35 2.66
CA ASN A 151 -13.10 -14.79 1.36
C ASN A 151 -13.85 -13.45 1.48
N LEU A 152 -14.69 -13.27 2.49
CA LEU A 152 -15.33 -11.98 2.76
C LEU A 152 -14.31 -10.90 3.14
N LEU A 153 -13.34 -11.25 3.98
CA LEU A 153 -12.23 -10.35 4.32
C LEU A 153 -11.42 -9.97 3.08
N ALA A 154 -11.09 -10.96 2.24
CA ALA A 154 -10.41 -10.75 0.96
C ALA A 154 -11.15 -9.73 0.08
N ILE A 155 -12.47 -9.88 -0.10
CA ILE A 155 -13.29 -8.94 -0.87
C ILE A 155 -13.28 -7.54 -0.22
N GLY A 156 -13.42 -7.48 1.10
CA GLY A 156 -13.34 -6.22 1.85
C GLY A 156 -11.98 -5.52 1.68
N LEU A 157 -10.90 -6.28 1.61
CA LEU A 157 -9.55 -5.76 1.37
C LEU A 157 -9.40 -5.14 -0.02
N VAL A 158 -9.96 -5.78 -1.04
CA VAL A 158 -9.98 -5.22 -2.40
C VAL A 158 -10.70 -3.89 -2.42
N LEU A 159 -11.91 -3.84 -1.86
CA LEU A 159 -12.71 -2.62 -1.85
C LEU A 159 -11.99 -1.51 -1.08
N LEU A 160 -11.38 -1.84 0.05
CA LEU A 160 -10.61 -0.88 0.84
C LEU A 160 -9.40 -0.34 0.07
N VAL A 161 -8.56 -1.22 -0.49
CA VAL A 161 -7.38 -0.80 -1.27
C VAL A 161 -7.80 -0.03 -2.52
N PHE A 162 -8.88 -0.43 -3.18
CA PHE A 162 -9.39 0.23 -4.38
C PHE A 162 -9.91 1.65 -4.07
N VAL A 163 -10.79 1.80 -3.08
CA VAL A 163 -11.36 3.10 -2.69
C VAL A 163 -10.27 4.05 -2.20
N PHE A 164 -9.43 3.61 -1.26
CA PHE A 164 -8.38 4.46 -0.71
C PHE A 164 -7.23 4.69 -1.69
N GLY A 165 -6.94 3.73 -2.57
CA GLY A 165 -5.98 3.87 -3.65
C GLY A 165 -6.42 4.96 -4.64
N ILE A 166 -7.69 4.93 -5.07
CA ILE A 166 -8.28 5.97 -5.92
C ILE A 166 -8.21 7.33 -5.23
N ILE A 167 -8.64 7.43 -3.96
CA ILE A 167 -8.57 8.69 -3.21
C ILE A 167 -7.12 9.20 -3.16
N SER A 168 -6.16 8.35 -2.78
CA SER A 168 -4.74 8.73 -2.64
C SER A 168 -4.11 9.18 -3.98
N PHE A 169 -4.52 8.58 -5.10
CA PHE A 169 -4.06 8.96 -6.45
C PHE A 169 -4.77 10.17 -7.03
N LEU A 170 -6.06 10.36 -6.73
CA LEU A 170 -6.84 11.49 -7.24
C LEU A 170 -6.56 12.78 -6.48
N THR A 171 -6.07 12.72 -5.24
CA THR A 171 -5.83 13.94 -4.46
C THR A 171 -4.87 14.94 -5.13
N PRO A 172 -3.71 14.54 -5.66
CA PRO A 172 -2.84 15.49 -6.37
C PRO A 172 -3.47 16.06 -7.65
N LEU A 173 -4.29 15.27 -8.34
CA LEU A 173 -5.04 15.72 -9.53
C LEU A 173 -6.13 16.73 -9.13
N ALA A 174 -6.88 16.43 -8.06
CA ALA A 174 -7.91 17.30 -7.52
C ALA A 174 -7.31 18.62 -7.03
N ALA A 175 -6.17 18.59 -6.33
CA ALA A 175 -5.45 19.80 -5.93
C ALA A 175 -5.02 20.63 -7.16
N GLY A 176 -4.49 19.98 -8.21
CA GLY A 176 -4.11 20.66 -9.46
C GLY A 176 -5.29 21.24 -10.24
N LEU A 177 -6.46 20.59 -10.23
CA LEU A 177 -7.68 21.08 -10.87
C LEU A 177 -8.34 22.21 -10.06
N LEU A 178 -8.37 22.09 -8.74
CA LEU A 178 -8.85 23.16 -7.84
C LEU A 178 -8.00 24.42 -7.99
N ALA A 179 -6.67 24.27 -8.10
CA ALA A 179 -5.74 25.37 -8.43
C ALA A 179 -6.10 26.09 -9.74
N ARG A 180 -6.60 25.36 -10.75
CA ARG A 180 -6.97 25.91 -12.07
C ARG A 180 -8.39 26.51 -12.13
N TYR A 181 -9.31 26.06 -11.27
CA TYR A 181 -10.74 26.43 -11.32
C TYR A 181 -11.25 27.16 -10.06
N SER A 182 -10.34 27.62 -9.21
CA SER A 182 -10.61 28.33 -7.95
C SER A 182 -11.72 29.38 -8.04
N ASP A 183 -11.73 30.15 -9.12
CA ASP A 183 -12.61 31.29 -9.30
C ASP A 183 -14.06 30.88 -9.56
N ARG A 184 -14.29 29.67 -10.09
CA ARG A 184 -15.63 29.09 -10.26
C ARG A 184 -16.12 28.43 -8.98
N VAL A 185 -15.25 27.68 -8.31
CA VAL A 185 -15.62 26.94 -7.09
C VAL A 185 -15.92 27.91 -5.93
N THR A 186 -15.13 29.00 -5.80
CA THR A 186 -15.38 30.09 -4.84
C THR A 186 -16.75 30.74 -5.06
N ARG A 187 -17.16 30.96 -6.31
CA ARG A 187 -18.48 31.52 -6.64
C ARG A 187 -19.63 30.57 -6.32
N TRP A 188 -19.42 29.26 -6.37
CA TRP A 188 -20.46 28.26 -6.15
C TRP A 188 -20.64 27.92 -4.67
N LEU A 189 -19.55 27.83 -3.91
CA LEU A 189 -19.56 27.50 -2.48
C LEU A 189 -19.71 28.73 -1.57
N GLY A 190 -19.56 29.95 -2.08
CA GLY A 190 -19.67 31.19 -1.29
C GLY A 190 -18.57 31.38 -0.25
N VAL A 191 -17.60 30.47 -0.18
CA VAL A 191 -16.43 30.55 0.69
C VAL A 191 -15.22 30.93 -0.18
N PRO A 192 -14.43 31.97 0.17
CA PRO A 192 -13.21 32.29 -0.56
C PRO A 192 -12.20 31.15 -0.42
N ILE A 193 -12.10 30.31 -1.45
CA ILE A 193 -11.11 29.24 -1.51
C ILE A 193 -9.80 29.90 -1.93
N ASN A 194 -8.99 30.28 -0.95
CA ASN A 194 -7.66 30.77 -1.22
C ASN A 194 -6.76 29.60 -1.64
N VAL A 195 -6.76 29.32 -2.95
CA VAL A 195 -5.95 28.29 -3.63
C VAL A 195 -4.45 28.48 -3.44
N SER A 196 -4.00 29.67 -3.05
CA SER A 196 -2.57 29.98 -2.87
C SER A 196 -2.02 29.63 -1.47
N GLY A 197 -2.87 29.29 -0.49
CA GLY A 197 -2.46 29.15 0.90
C GLY A 197 -2.88 27.84 1.56
N THR A 198 -3.98 27.87 2.30
CA THR A 198 -4.33 26.83 3.27
C THR A 198 -5.02 25.61 2.67
N TRP A 199 -5.71 25.77 1.53
CA TRP A 199 -6.55 24.72 0.97
C TRP A 199 -5.78 23.50 0.43
N PRO A 200 -4.67 23.66 -0.33
CA PRO A 200 -3.87 22.52 -0.76
C PRO A 200 -3.32 21.71 0.43
N ILE A 201 -2.91 22.40 1.49
CA ILE A 201 -2.41 21.78 2.72
C ILE A 201 -3.49 20.93 3.39
N LEU A 202 -4.74 21.43 3.47
CA LEU A 202 -5.86 20.67 4.04
C LEU A 202 -6.21 19.43 3.20
N VAL A 203 -6.13 19.55 1.87
CA VAL A 203 -6.35 18.45 0.93
C VAL A 203 -5.26 17.37 1.08
N ASP A 204 -4.00 17.78 1.19
CA ASP A 204 -2.87 16.86 1.41
C ASP A 204 -2.93 16.18 2.78
N ILE A 205 -3.28 16.94 3.85
CA ILE A 205 -3.52 16.37 5.18
C ILE A 205 -4.68 15.37 5.14
N GLY A 206 -5.76 15.67 4.42
CA GLY A 206 -6.89 14.76 4.24
C GLY A 206 -6.50 13.46 3.54
N ALA A 207 -5.69 13.54 2.48
CA ALA A 207 -5.16 12.34 1.81
C ALA A 207 -4.21 11.53 2.68
N TYR A 208 -3.34 12.21 3.43
CA TYR A 208 -2.47 11.53 4.38
C TYR A 208 -3.28 10.83 5.47
N ALA A 209 -4.29 11.49 6.02
CA ALA A 209 -5.20 10.90 7.01
C ALA A 209 -5.97 9.70 6.45
N ALA A 210 -6.43 9.78 5.19
CA ALA A 210 -7.08 8.66 4.51
C ALA A 210 -6.11 7.48 4.31
N THR A 211 -4.88 7.75 3.87
CA THR A 211 -3.83 6.74 3.70
C THR A 211 -3.46 6.09 5.03
N LEU A 212 -3.32 6.89 6.09
CA LEU A 212 -3.06 6.41 7.45
C LEU A 212 -4.21 5.54 7.96
N ALA A 213 -5.46 5.97 7.76
CA ALA A 213 -6.65 5.20 8.14
C ALA A 213 -6.72 3.87 7.39
N MET A 214 -6.42 3.87 6.09
CA MET A 214 -6.33 2.66 5.27
C MET A 214 -5.35 1.65 5.88
N PHE A 215 -4.09 2.06 6.08
CA PHE A 215 -3.07 1.18 6.65
C PHE A 215 -3.41 0.76 8.09
N PHE A 216 -3.98 1.65 8.89
CA PHE A 216 -4.43 1.32 10.24
C PHE A 216 -5.48 0.20 10.22
N ILE A 217 -6.50 0.31 9.37
CA ILE A 217 -7.54 -0.72 9.22
C ILE A 217 -6.90 -2.03 8.76
N LEU A 218 -6.00 -1.99 7.76
CA LEU A 218 -5.29 -3.17 7.28
C LEU A 218 -4.53 -3.88 8.41
N TYR A 219 -3.69 -3.15 9.15
CA TYR A 219 -2.89 -3.74 10.22
C TYR A 219 -3.71 -4.16 11.45
N LYS A 220 -4.89 -3.57 11.65
CA LYS A 220 -5.76 -3.90 12.78
C LYS A 220 -6.69 -5.08 12.52
N VAL A 221 -7.17 -5.24 11.29
CA VAL A 221 -8.27 -6.17 10.94
C VAL A 221 -7.77 -7.41 10.21
N VAL A 222 -6.72 -7.29 9.40
CA VAL A 222 -6.30 -8.39 8.51
C VAL A 222 -5.59 -9.53 9.24
N PRO A 223 -4.67 -9.29 10.18
CA PRO A 223 -4.03 -10.39 10.90
C PRO A 223 -5.06 -11.28 11.62
N SER A 224 -4.86 -12.60 11.58
CA SER A 224 -5.69 -13.59 12.31
C SER A 224 -5.46 -13.59 13.83
N ARG A 225 -4.77 -12.58 14.35
CA ARG A 225 -4.42 -12.38 15.76
C ARG A 225 -4.94 -11.04 16.25
N ARG A 226 -5.14 -10.92 17.57
CA ARG A 226 -5.51 -9.65 18.19
C ARG A 226 -4.33 -8.68 18.15
N VAL A 227 -4.47 -7.63 17.35
CA VAL A 227 -3.50 -6.52 17.25
C VAL A 227 -3.90 -5.38 18.18
N HIS A 228 -2.99 -4.90 19.05
CA HIS A 228 -3.22 -3.69 19.83
C HIS A 228 -3.32 -2.45 18.94
N TRP A 229 -4.22 -1.51 19.25
CA TRP A 229 -4.44 -0.34 18.40
C TRP A 229 -3.17 0.54 18.28
N HIS A 230 -2.37 0.66 19.33
CA HIS A 230 -1.09 1.36 19.30
C HIS A 230 -0.10 0.70 18.32
N SER A 231 -0.06 -0.63 18.26
CA SER A 231 0.79 -1.38 17.34
C SER A 231 0.35 -1.19 15.89
N ALA A 232 -0.96 -1.32 15.63
CA ALA A 232 -1.53 -1.03 14.31
C ALA A 232 -1.23 0.40 13.85
N LEU A 233 -1.32 1.37 14.76
CA LEU A 233 -1.01 2.77 14.46
C LEU A 233 0.48 2.97 14.17
N ALA A 234 1.39 2.35 14.93
CA ALA A 234 2.83 2.45 14.68
C ALA A 234 3.19 1.94 13.28
N GLY A 235 2.66 0.79 12.88
CA GLY A 235 2.81 0.26 11.51
C GLY A 235 2.19 1.17 10.45
N ALA A 236 1.00 1.70 10.71
CA ALA A 236 0.28 2.57 9.79
C ALA A 236 1.01 3.89 9.53
N VAL A 237 1.60 4.50 10.56
CA VAL A 237 2.39 5.73 10.42
C VAL A 237 3.60 5.49 9.52
N VAL A 238 4.36 4.41 9.76
CA VAL A 238 5.53 4.08 8.93
C VAL A 238 5.11 3.80 7.49
N ALA A 239 4.07 3.00 7.28
CA ALA A 239 3.57 2.71 5.94
C ALA A 239 3.06 3.95 5.21
N ALA A 240 2.32 4.83 5.88
CA ALA A 240 1.80 6.06 5.29
C ALA A 240 2.92 7.02 4.90
N VAL A 241 3.95 7.18 5.74
CA VAL A 241 5.12 8.01 5.40
C VAL A 241 5.87 7.45 4.19
N LEU A 242 6.13 6.15 4.18
CA LEU A 242 6.79 5.49 3.05
C LEU A 242 5.94 5.54 1.78
N TRP A 243 4.61 5.47 1.89
CA TRP A 243 3.69 5.59 0.77
C TRP A 243 3.72 6.96 0.12
N GLU A 244 3.68 8.04 0.91
CA GLU A 244 3.82 9.40 0.38
C GLU A 244 5.18 9.63 -0.27
N LEU A 245 6.24 9.13 0.36
CA LEU A 245 7.59 9.17 -0.22
C LEU A 245 7.66 8.41 -1.54
N ALA A 246 7.05 7.22 -1.61
CA ALA A 246 7.01 6.42 -2.82
C ALA A 246 6.21 7.09 -3.94
N LYS A 247 5.08 7.73 -3.65
CA LYS A 247 4.33 8.54 -4.63
C LYS A 247 5.19 9.67 -5.21
N TYR A 248 5.94 10.36 -4.35
CA TYR A 248 6.84 11.41 -4.77
C TYR A 248 7.98 10.88 -5.66
N LEU A 249 8.67 9.82 -5.22
CA LEU A 249 9.74 9.18 -5.98
C LEU A 249 9.26 8.60 -7.30
N PHE A 250 8.08 7.99 -7.32
CA PHE A 250 7.50 7.42 -8.53
C PHE A 250 7.09 8.51 -9.53
N ARG A 251 6.56 9.65 -9.05
CA ARG A 251 6.33 10.82 -9.91
C ARG A 251 7.62 11.29 -10.55
N LEU A 252 8.71 11.41 -9.77
CA LEU A 252 10.02 11.79 -10.32
C LEU A 252 10.51 10.77 -11.35
N TYR A 253 10.36 9.48 -11.06
CA TYR A 253 10.76 8.43 -11.99
C TYR A 253 9.97 8.52 -13.32
N VAL A 254 8.65 8.63 -13.26
CA VAL A 254 7.80 8.69 -14.44
C VAL A 254 8.08 9.95 -15.27
N VAL A 255 8.20 11.12 -14.63
CA VAL A 255 8.44 12.39 -15.35
C VAL A 255 9.80 12.40 -16.06
N ASN A 256 10.84 11.83 -15.45
CA ASN A 256 12.21 11.92 -15.97
C ASN A 256 12.62 10.70 -16.82
N PHE A 257 12.05 9.53 -16.60
CA PHE A 257 12.51 8.27 -17.18
C PHE A 257 11.43 7.48 -17.94
N ALA A 258 10.12 7.71 -17.71
CA ALA A 258 9.08 7.02 -18.48
C ALA A 258 8.87 7.61 -19.89
N SER A 259 9.59 8.68 -20.27
CA SER A 259 9.67 9.15 -21.65
C SER A 259 10.61 8.30 -22.55
N TYR A 260 11.12 7.16 -22.06
CA TYR A 260 11.88 6.16 -22.83
C TYR A 260 11.02 5.38 -23.85
N ASN A 261 10.10 6.09 -24.51
CA ASN A 261 9.11 5.56 -25.45
C ASN A 261 9.71 4.99 -26.75
N GLU A 262 11.01 5.17 -26.99
CA GLU A 262 11.64 4.77 -28.26
C GLU A 262 12.16 3.33 -28.28
N VAL A 263 12.47 2.71 -27.14
CA VAL A 263 13.09 1.36 -27.10
C VAL A 263 12.13 0.27 -26.62
N TYR A 264 11.29 0.57 -25.63
CA TYR A 264 10.45 -0.44 -24.96
C TYR A 264 8.93 -0.29 -25.20
N GLY A 265 8.47 0.82 -25.80
CA GLY A 265 7.06 1.02 -26.17
C GLY A 265 6.06 0.61 -25.08
N ALA A 266 5.04 -0.18 -25.44
CA ALA A 266 4.01 -0.67 -24.51
C ALA A 266 4.56 -1.51 -23.33
N LEU A 267 5.74 -2.14 -23.47
CA LEU A 267 6.37 -2.93 -22.40
C LEU A 267 6.85 -2.03 -21.26
N ALA A 268 7.21 -0.77 -21.55
CA ALA A 268 7.63 0.19 -20.53
C ALA A 268 6.50 0.44 -19.50
N GLY A 269 5.25 0.55 -19.96
CA GLY A 269 4.08 0.73 -19.08
C GLY A 269 3.88 -0.45 -18.12
N VAL A 270 4.07 -1.68 -18.60
CA VAL A 270 3.95 -2.89 -17.77
C VAL A 270 5.06 -2.95 -16.73
N ILE A 271 6.31 -2.64 -17.11
CA ILE A 271 7.45 -2.62 -16.19
C ILE A 271 7.23 -1.58 -15.09
N VAL A 272 6.80 -0.36 -15.45
CA VAL A 272 6.47 0.71 -14.52
C VAL A 272 5.40 0.27 -13.53
N LEU A 273 4.36 -0.42 -14.00
CA LEU A 273 3.28 -0.95 -13.17
C LEU A 273 3.76 -2.04 -12.22
N ILE A 274 4.59 -2.98 -12.68
CA ILE A 274 5.17 -4.04 -11.83
C ILE A 274 6.02 -3.41 -10.72
N LEU A 275 6.87 -2.43 -11.06
CA LEU A 275 7.70 -1.73 -10.08
C LEU A 275 6.83 -1.01 -9.05
N TRP A 276 5.75 -0.34 -9.49
CA TRP A 276 4.80 0.31 -8.59
C TRP A 276 4.15 -0.67 -7.61
N LEU A 277 3.65 -1.81 -8.12
CA LEU A 277 3.04 -2.86 -7.30
C LEU A 277 4.05 -3.47 -6.33
N TYR A 278 5.29 -3.67 -6.77
CA TYR A 278 6.38 -4.19 -5.94
C TYR A 278 6.71 -3.26 -4.78
N TYR A 279 6.94 -1.98 -5.04
CA TYR A 279 7.21 -1.00 -3.97
C TYR A 279 6.03 -0.88 -3.02
N SER A 280 4.80 -0.89 -3.54
CA SER A 280 3.58 -0.90 -2.73
C SER A 280 3.54 -2.09 -1.77
N ALA A 281 3.88 -3.29 -2.25
CA ALA A 281 3.92 -4.50 -1.44
C ALA A 281 5.06 -4.49 -0.40
N VAL A 282 6.23 -3.92 -0.73
CA VAL A 282 7.33 -3.73 0.22
C VAL A 282 6.91 -2.79 1.36
N ILE A 283 6.25 -1.68 1.05
CA ILE A 283 5.74 -0.73 2.05
C ILE A 283 4.71 -1.40 2.96
N LEU A 284 3.80 -2.17 2.36
CA LEU A 284 2.81 -2.94 3.10
C LEU A 284 3.46 -3.87 4.12
N MET A 285 4.49 -4.61 3.69
CA MET A 285 5.27 -5.52 4.52
C MET A 285 6.03 -4.81 5.62
N LEU A 286 6.72 -3.72 5.30
CA LEU A 286 7.46 -2.93 6.29
C LEU A 286 6.54 -2.40 7.38
N GLY A 287 5.35 -1.90 7.05
CA GLY A 287 4.39 -1.46 8.06
C GLY A 287 3.81 -2.61 8.88
N ALA A 288 3.55 -3.78 8.27
CA ALA A 288 3.06 -4.96 8.99
C ALA A 288 4.09 -5.46 10.02
N ILE A 289 5.36 -5.58 9.61
CA ILE A 289 6.49 -5.95 10.48
C ILE A 289 6.71 -4.89 11.56
N THR A 290 6.62 -3.60 11.21
CA THR A 290 6.75 -2.52 12.19
C THR A 290 5.67 -2.63 13.28
N SER A 291 4.44 -2.96 12.86
CA SER A 291 3.31 -3.20 13.76
C SER A 291 3.59 -4.37 14.71
N SER A 292 4.09 -5.50 14.21
CA SER A 292 4.40 -6.67 15.03
C SER A 292 5.59 -6.44 15.97
N VAL A 293 6.68 -5.82 15.49
CA VAL A 293 7.86 -5.46 16.30
C VAL A 293 7.47 -4.48 17.41
N HIS A 294 6.62 -3.48 17.12
CA HIS A 294 6.11 -2.57 18.13
C HIS A 294 5.31 -3.34 19.21
N SER A 295 4.46 -4.28 18.80
CA SER A 295 3.68 -5.10 19.73
C SER A 295 4.57 -5.94 20.64
N ALA A 296 5.60 -6.58 20.07
CA ALA A 296 6.55 -7.40 20.81
C ALA A 296 7.36 -6.59 21.85
N ARG A 297 7.69 -5.33 21.55
CA ARG A 297 8.45 -4.46 22.46
C ARG A 297 7.61 -3.86 23.58
N VAL A 298 6.39 -3.42 23.27
CA VAL A 298 5.55 -2.67 24.21
C VAL A 298 4.69 -3.60 25.07
N PHE A 299 4.12 -4.64 24.47
CA PHE A 299 3.18 -5.53 25.15
C PHE A 299 3.80 -6.88 25.53
N GLY A 300 5.05 -7.16 25.11
CA GLY A 300 5.69 -8.45 25.36
C GLY A 300 5.05 -9.60 24.58
N ASP A 301 4.14 -9.31 23.65
CA ASP A 301 3.50 -10.27 22.74
C ASP A 301 4.49 -10.71 21.66
N ARG A 302 5.63 -11.29 22.07
CA ARG A 302 6.56 -11.91 21.13
C ARG A 302 5.84 -13.10 20.48
N PRO A 303 5.79 -13.16 19.15
CA PRO A 303 5.24 -14.34 18.50
C PRO A 303 6.18 -15.54 18.72
N ASP A 304 5.62 -16.62 19.26
CA ASP A 304 6.29 -17.90 19.43
C ASP A 304 6.11 -18.71 18.13
N HIS A 305 7.17 -18.84 17.31
CA HIS A 305 7.15 -19.79 16.18
C HIS A 305 8.18 -20.92 16.33
N PRO A 306 7.81 -22.17 15.98
CA PRO A 306 8.74 -23.29 15.87
C PRO A 306 9.82 -23.13 14.78
N ARG A 307 9.62 -22.27 13.76
CA ARG A 307 10.66 -21.96 12.74
C ARG A 307 11.90 -21.27 13.34
N ARG A 308 11.75 -20.63 14.51
CA ARG A 308 12.86 -19.98 15.24
C ARG A 308 13.65 -20.94 16.14
N ARG A 309 13.06 -22.09 16.56
CA ARG A 309 13.78 -23.10 17.37
C ARG A 309 15.00 -23.68 16.66
N GLY A 310 14.97 -23.79 15.33
CA GLY A 310 16.08 -24.34 14.55
C GLY A 310 17.35 -23.48 14.47
N TYR A 311 17.30 -22.23 14.96
CA TYR A 311 18.45 -21.33 15.06
C TYR A 311 19.03 -21.30 16.49
N ASP A 312 18.20 -21.28 17.53
CA ASP A 312 18.67 -21.32 18.93
C ASP A 312 19.35 -22.66 19.26
N GLU A 313 18.80 -23.80 18.80
CA GLU A 313 19.36 -25.13 19.10
C GLU A 313 20.73 -25.40 18.43
N ARG A 314 21.07 -24.65 17.36
CA ARG A 314 22.39 -24.76 16.71
C ARG A 314 23.42 -23.79 17.27
N GLY A 315 23.00 -22.72 17.95
CA GLY A 315 23.91 -21.79 18.63
C GLY A 315 24.38 -22.27 20.00
N GLU A 316 23.58 -23.09 20.69
CA GLU A 316 23.92 -23.65 22.01
C GLU A 316 24.74 -24.95 21.93
N GLN A 317 24.84 -25.59 20.76
CA GLN A 317 25.64 -26.81 20.58
C GLN A 317 27.10 -26.54 20.17
N GLU A 318 27.48 -25.28 19.94
CA GLU A 318 28.85 -24.89 19.54
C GLU A 318 29.55 -23.92 20.53
N ALA A 319 29.06 -23.79 21.77
CA ALA A 319 29.69 -22.98 22.82
C ALA A 319 30.27 -23.83 23.97
#